data_AF-A0A2S7SQH6-F1
#
_entry.id   AF-A0A2S7SQH6-F1
#
_cell.length_a   1.000
_cell.length_b   1.000
_cell.length_c   1.000
_cell.angle_alpha   90.00
_cell.angle_beta   90.00
_cell.angle_gamma   90.00
#
_symmetry.space_group_name_H-M   'P 1'
#
loop_
_entity.id
_entity.type
_entity.pdbx_description
1 polymer ?
#
loop_
_entity_poly.entity_id
_entity_poly.type
_entity_poly.pdbx_seq_one_letter_code
_entity_poly.pdbx_strand_id
1 'polypeptide(L)'
;MKDHYKILGVQPSATLTEIKKAYRKLAMQYHPDKNPDNVYAEAQFKEIQEAYSVLSNPLKRERYHDDLWMSGAGKRTANTQEVTPSWLLTVAIDMNKSLAAMDTYRISQRALQEYILLILTDAHIGVLRHFGDEEKNSAIRAEVMKATHWLGIQYLDVIVAQMLKTTDDIDQQRDIYQFYKGREKQAKQRQLLPLVIVLITILLCVLMYFYGTK
;
A
#
# COMPACT_ATOMS: atom_id res chain seq x y z
N MET A 1 -15.71 -4.52 -11.42
CA MET A 1 -15.65 -3.57 -10.28
C MET A 1 -15.64 -2.15 -10.83
N LYS A 2 -16.48 -1.25 -10.31
CA LYS A 2 -16.58 0.13 -10.80
C LYS A 2 -15.43 0.98 -10.24
N ASP A 3 -14.90 1.92 -11.02
CA ASP A 3 -13.85 2.83 -10.54
C ASP A 3 -14.48 4.07 -9.90
N HIS A 4 -14.63 4.06 -8.57
CA HIS A 4 -15.25 5.16 -7.81
C HIS A 4 -14.50 6.49 -7.95
N TYR A 5 -13.19 6.48 -8.23
CA TYR A 5 -12.42 7.71 -8.47
C TYR A 5 -12.82 8.35 -9.80
N LYS A 6 -13.00 7.52 -10.84
CA LYS A 6 -13.48 7.98 -12.15
C LYS A 6 -14.92 8.49 -12.08
N ILE A 7 -15.78 7.84 -11.31
CA ILE A 7 -17.18 8.28 -11.10
C ILE A 7 -17.23 9.68 -10.47
N LEU A 8 -16.39 9.95 -9.47
CA LEU A 8 -16.29 11.29 -8.88
C LEU A 8 -15.43 12.26 -9.71
N GLY A 9 -14.77 11.81 -10.76
CA GLY A 9 -13.88 12.63 -11.59
C GLY A 9 -12.66 13.16 -10.83
N VAL A 10 -12.17 12.40 -9.84
CA VAL A 10 -11.02 12.79 -9.00
C VAL A 10 -9.86 11.82 -9.18
N GLN A 11 -8.65 12.30 -8.90
CA GLN A 11 -7.46 11.46 -8.92
C GLN A 11 -7.44 10.49 -7.73
N PRO A 12 -6.72 9.36 -7.83
CA PRO A 12 -6.60 8.40 -6.72
C PRO A 12 -5.90 8.98 -5.49
N SER A 13 -5.02 9.95 -5.71
CA SER A 13 -4.34 10.76 -4.71
C SER A 13 -5.24 11.80 -4.02
N ALA A 14 -6.50 11.93 -4.44
CA ALA A 14 -7.40 12.93 -3.90
C ALA A 14 -7.60 12.80 -2.39
N THR A 15 -7.48 13.94 -1.74
CA THR A 15 -7.75 14.15 -0.32
C THR A 15 -9.25 14.04 -0.04
N LEU A 16 -9.62 13.80 1.22
CA LEU A 16 -11.02 13.75 1.63
C LEU A 16 -11.77 15.06 1.28
N THR A 17 -11.08 16.20 1.35
CA THR A 17 -11.63 17.52 1.00
C THR A 17 -11.96 17.61 -0.48
N GLU A 18 -11.07 17.14 -1.36
CA GLU A 18 -11.30 17.12 -2.82
C GLU A 18 -12.43 16.16 -3.18
N ILE A 19 -12.47 14.98 -2.56
CA ILE A 19 -13.57 14.00 -2.73
C ILE A 19 -14.91 14.63 -2.33
N LYS A 20 -14.98 15.32 -1.19
CA LYS A 20 -16.19 16.03 -0.74
C LYS A 20 -16.59 17.15 -1.71
N LYS A 21 -15.62 17.90 -2.23
CA LYS A 21 -15.87 18.99 -3.18
C LYS A 21 -16.43 18.45 -4.50
N ALA A 22 -15.86 17.38 -5.03
CA ALA A 22 -16.31 16.72 -6.25
C ALA A 22 -17.72 16.14 -6.08
N TYR A 23 -17.98 15.42 -4.97
CA TYR A 23 -19.31 14.91 -4.64
C TYR A 23 -20.35 16.04 -4.61
N ARG A 24 -20.08 17.15 -3.90
CA ARG A 24 -21.02 18.29 -3.84
C ARG A 24 -21.34 18.86 -5.22
N LYS A 25 -20.33 19.00 -6.08
CA LYS A 25 -20.51 19.52 -7.45
C LYS A 25 -21.42 18.59 -8.26
N LEU A 26 -21.14 17.30 -8.25
CA LEU A 26 -21.89 16.30 -9.01
C LEU A 26 -23.30 16.07 -8.44
N ALA A 27 -23.44 16.06 -7.11
CA ALA A 27 -24.74 15.95 -6.45
C ALA A 27 -25.66 17.13 -6.76
N MET A 28 -25.14 18.35 -6.89
CA MET A 28 -25.93 19.50 -7.33
C MET A 28 -26.31 19.44 -8.81
N GLN A 29 -25.49 18.80 -9.64
CA GLN A 29 -25.73 18.65 -11.08
C GLN A 29 -26.82 17.60 -11.35
N TYR A 30 -26.78 16.48 -10.62
CA TYR A 30 -27.67 15.34 -10.81
C TYR A 30 -28.76 15.22 -9.74
N HIS A 31 -29.01 16.28 -8.95
CA HIS A 31 -30.02 16.25 -7.89
C HIS A 31 -31.42 15.96 -8.46
N PRO A 32 -32.24 15.09 -7.82
CA PRO A 32 -33.60 14.78 -8.29
C PRO A 32 -34.49 16.03 -8.37
N ASP A 33 -34.42 16.95 -7.40
CA ASP A 33 -35.20 18.20 -7.44
C ASP A 33 -34.91 19.08 -8.66
N LYS A 34 -33.68 19.05 -9.19
CA LYS A 34 -33.29 19.83 -10.38
C LYS A 34 -33.48 19.06 -11.69
N ASN A 35 -33.63 17.74 -11.59
CA ASN A 35 -33.79 16.84 -12.73
C ASN A 35 -34.97 15.89 -12.48
N PRO A 36 -36.18 16.42 -12.27
CA PRO A 36 -37.36 15.58 -12.07
C PRO A 36 -37.57 14.67 -13.29
N ASP A 37 -37.97 13.42 -13.04
CA ASP A 37 -38.26 12.38 -14.04
C ASP A 37 -37.09 12.00 -14.98
N ASN A 38 -35.87 12.45 -14.69
CA ASN A 38 -34.69 12.10 -15.47
C ASN A 38 -34.02 10.84 -14.92
N VAL A 39 -34.37 9.70 -15.50
CA VAL A 39 -33.82 8.37 -15.15
C VAL A 39 -32.29 8.32 -15.25
N TYR A 40 -31.68 9.05 -16.19
CA TYR A 40 -30.23 9.11 -16.32
C TYR A 40 -29.59 9.88 -15.16
N ALA A 41 -30.17 11.01 -14.75
CA ALA A 41 -29.69 11.77 -13.61
C ALA A 41 -29.81 10.99 -12.30
N GLU A 42 -30.91 10.25 -12.12
CA GLU A 42 -31.12 9.37 -10.98
C GLU A 42 -30.07 8.25 -10.91
N ALA A 43 -29.81 7.57 -12.03
CA ALA A 43 -28.79 6.53 -12.11
C ALA A 43 -27.40 7.07 -11.77
N GLN A 44 -27.02 8.22 -12.35
CA GLN A 44 -25.74 8.87 -12.06
C GLN A 44 -25.65 9.30 -10.60
N PHE A 45 -26.70 9.90 -10.05
CA PHE A 45 -26.74 10.33 -8.66
C PHE A 45 -26.52 9.17 -7.69
N LYS A 46 -27.11 8.01 -7.97
CA LYS A 46 -26.91 6.78 -7.19
C LYS A 46 -25.46 6.30 -7.25
N GLU A 47 -24.83 6.30 -8.43
CA GLU A 47 -23.41 5.93 -8.56
C GLU A 47 -22.48 6.91 -7.85
N ILE A 48 -22.77 8.22 -7.92
CA ILE A 48 -22.03 9.27 -7.22
C ILE A 48 -22.13 9.11 -5.70
N GLN A 49 -23.33 8.79 -5.19
CA GLN A 49 -23.55 8.51 -3.78
C GLN A 49 -22.79 7.26 -3.32
N GLU A 50 -22.84 6.18 -4.09
CA GLU A 50 -22.10 4.94 -3.82
C GLU A 50 -20.60 5.23 -3.76
N ALA A 51 -20.05 5.88 -4.79
CA ALA A 51 -18.63 6.23 -4.88
C ALA A 51 -18.18 7.11 -3.71
N TYR A 52 -18.96 8.13 -3.34
CA TYR A 52 -18.68 8.96 -2.18
C TYR A 52 -18.73 8.16 -0.87
N SER A 53 -19.71 7.26 -0.70
CA SER A 53 -19.85 6.46 0.53
C SER A 53 -18.64 5.54 0.79
N VAL A 54 -18.02 5.04 -0.28
CA VAL A 54 -16.83 4.19 -0.22
C VAL A 54 -15.57 5.04 -0.01
N LEU A 55 -15.38 6.10 -0.80
CA LEU A 55 -14.16 6.90 -0.77
C LEU A 55 -14.05 7.90 0.39
N SER A 56 -15.18 8.29 0.98
CA SER A 56 -15.20 9.24 2.12
C SER A 56 -14.90 8.60 3.46
N ASN A 57 -15.10 7.29 3.61
CA ASN A 57 -14.80 6.55 4.83
C ASN A 57 -13.42 5.89 4.70
N PRO A 58 -12.44 6.19 5.58
CA PRO A 58 -11.09 5.63 5.48
C PRO A 58 -11.05 4.10 5.43
N LEU A 59 -11.84 3.43 6.27
CA LEU A 59 -11.89 1.96 6.34
C LEU A 59 -12.51 1.35 5.07
N LYS A 60 -13.57 1.98 4.53
CA LYS A 60 -14.18 1.51 3.27
C LYS A 60 -13.27 1.76 2.07
N ARG A 61 -12.55 2.89 2.06
CA ARG A 61 -11.58 3.24 1.01
C ARG A 61 -10.42 2.25 1.01
N GLU A 62 -9.91 1.88 2.19
CA GLU A 62 -8.87 0.86 2.33
C GLU A 62 -9.34 -0.50 1.80
N ARG A 63 -10.52 -0.99 2.25
CA ARG A 63 -11.10 -2.24 1.72
C ARG A 63 -11.30 -2.20 0.21
N TYR A 64 -11.76 -1.07 -0.33
CA TYR A 64 -11.91 -0.90 -1.77
C TYR A 64 -10.56 -1.00 -2.50
N HIS A 65 -9.48 -0.48 -1.92
CA HIS A 65 -8.13 -0.67 -2.46
C HIS A 65 -7.66 -2.13 -2.35
N ASP A 66 -7.97 -2.82 -1.25
CA ASP A 66 -7.70 -4.24 -1.08
C ASP A 66 -8.40 -5.07 -2.17
N ASP A 67 -9.69 -4.83 -2.40
CA ASP A 67 -10.49 -5.53 -3.40
C ASP A 67 -10.00 -5.26 -4.84
N LEU A 68 -9.58 -4.01 -5.15
CA LEU A 68 -8.96 -3.67 -6.43
C LEU A 68 -7.65 -4.42 -6.63
N TRP A 69 -6.85 -4.54 -5.56
CA TRP A 69 -5.58 -5.25 -5.59
C TRP A 69 -5.79 -6.75 -5.79
N MET A 70 -6.69 -7.36 -5.01
CA MET A 70 -6.98 -8.79 -5.07
C MET A 70 -7.64 -9.20 -6.38
N SER A 71 -8.51 -8.37 -6.97
CA SER A 71 -9.12 -8.68 -8.27
C SER A 71 -8.12 -8.63 -9.43
N GLY A 72 -7.05 -7.85 -9.32
CA GLY A 72 -5.91 -7.85 -10.25
C GLY A 72 -4.90 -8.96 -9.97
N ALA A 73 -4.64 -9.26 -8.70
CA ALA A 73 -3.69 -10.27 -8.24
C ALA A 73 -4.22 -11.72 -8.36
N GLY A 74 -5.51 -11.93 -8.12
CA GLY A 74 -6.18 -13.25 -8.12
C GLY A 74 -6.26 -13.91 -9.50
N LYS A 75 -6.03 -13.17 -10.59
CA LYS A 75 -5.86 -13.76 -11.92
C LYS A 75 -4.49 -14.44 -12.13
N ARG A 76 -3.50 -14.21 -11.25
CA ARG A 76 -2.13 -14.73 -11.41
C ARG A 76 -1.86 -16.05 -10.68
N THR A 77 -2.68 -16.42 -9.69
CA THR A 77 -2.52 -17.66 -8.91
C THR A 77 -3.46 -18.79 -9.35
N ALA A 78 -4.34 -18.54 -10.32
CA ALA A 78 -5.32 -19.50 -10.83
C ALA A 78 -4.80 -20.45 -11.92
N ASN A 79 -3.48 -20.66 -12.02
CA ASN A 79 -2.92 -21.66 -12.93
C ASN A 79 -2.26 -22.77 -12.11
N THR A 80 -2.78 -23.98 -12.24
CA THR A 80 -2.28 -25.27 -11.72
C THR A 80 -0.93 -25.63 -12.34
N GLN A 81 0.07 -24.78 -12.18
CA GLN A 81 1.47 -25.11 -12.47
C GLN A 81 2.12 -25.60 -11.17
N GLU A 82 2.95 -26.65 -11.26
CA GLU A 82 3.80 -27.08 -10.17
C GLU A 82 4.58 -25.88 -9.62
N VAL A 83 4.45 -25.63 -8.33
CA VAL A 83 5.14 -24.51 -7.68
C VAL A 83 6.64 -24.82 -7.76
N THR A 84 7.34 -24.10 -8.63
CA THR A 84 8.80 -24.18 -8.80
C THR A 84 9.45 -22.88 -8.33
N PRO A 85 10.72 -22.90 -7.92
CA PRO A 85 11.46 -21.68 -7.56
C PRO A 85 11.46 -20.63 -8.69
N SER A 86 11.57 -21.08 -9.95
CA SER A 86 11.52 -20.20 -11.14
C SER A 86 10.16 -19.52 -11.31
N TRP A 87 9.07 -20.24 -11.03
CA TRP A 87 7.74 -19.68 -11.06
C TRP A 87 7.55 -18.65 -9.93
N LEU A 88 7.96 -18.97 -8.71
CA LEU A 88 7.90 -18.04 -7.56
C LEU A 88 8.70 -16.76 -7.82
N LEU A 89 9.88 -16.87 -8.45
CA LEU A 89 10.67 -15.71 -8.85
C LEU A 89 9.92 -14.86 -9.89
N THR A 90 9.30 -15.48 -10.88
CA THR A 90 8.51 -14.78 -11.90
C THR A 90 7.32 -14.05 -11.26
N VAL A 91 6.63 -14.69 -10.32
CA VAL A 91 5.53 -14.10 -9.54
C VAL A 91 6.02 -12.89 -8.73
N ALA A 92 7.18 -12.98 -8.10
CA ALA A 92 7.77 -11.88 -7.33
C ALA A 92 8.19 -10.69 -8.24
N ILE A 93 8.76 -10.97 -9.40
CA ILE A 93 9.13 -9.94 -10.39
C ILE A 93 7.88 -9.24 -10.92
N ASP A 94 6.86 -9.99 -11.30
CA ASP A 94 5.61 -9.45 -11.85
C ASP A 94 4.83 -8.62 -10.82
N MET A 95 4.93 -8.99 -9.55
CA MET A 95 4.46 -8.16 -8.44
C MET A 95 5.14 -6.79 -8.43
N ASN A 96 6.48 -6.75 -8.46
CA ASN A 96 7.22 -5.50 -8.43
C ASN A 96 6.98 -4.64 -9.67
N LYS A 97 6.85 -5.25 -10.86
CA LYS A 97 6.42 -4.52 -12.07
C LYS A 97 5.03 -3.90 -11.91
N SER A 98 4.10 -4.63 -11.28
CA SER A 98 2.74 -4.14 -11.05
C SER A 98 2.71 -3.00 -10.03
N LEU A 99 3.55 -3.08 -8.98
CA LEU A 99 3.75 -2.01 -8.02
C LEU A 99 4.32 -0.75 -8.69
N ALA A 100 5.32 -0.90 -9.56
CA ALA A 100 5.93 0.22 -10.27
C ALA A 100 4.98 0.92 -11.26
N ALA A 101 4.03 0.17 -11.84
CA ALA A 101 3.03 0.70 -12.76
C ALA A 101 1.81 1.33 -12.04
N MET A 102 1.64 1.11 -10.73
CA MET A 102 0.52 1.64 -9.96
C MET A 102 0.81 2.99 -9.34
N ASP A 103 -0.22 3.84 -9.31
CA ASP A 103 -0.19 5.10 -8.57
C ASP A 103 0.03 4.81 -7.07
N THR A 104 1.04 5.42 -6.46
CA THR A 104 1.44 5.23 -5.05
C THR A 104 0.25 5.33 -4.08
N TYR A 105 -0.77 6.12 -4.42
CA TYR A 105 -1.97 6.31 -3.60
C TYR A 105 -3.04 5.21 -3.72
N ARG A 106 -2.87 4.26 -4.65
CA ARG A 106 -3.74 3.10 -4.84
C ARG A 106 -3.19 1.82 -4.22
N ILE A 107 -1.94 1.83 -3.78
CA ILE A 107 -1.29 0.66 -3.21
C ILE A 107 -1.80 0.48 -1.78
N SER A 108 -2.62 -0.54 -1.56
CA SER A 108 -2.94 -0.96 -0.20
C SER A 108 -1.74 -1.71 0.39
N GLN A 109 -1.23 -1.19 1.50
CA GLN A 109 -0.12 -1.81 2.23
C GLN A 109 -0.52 -3.18 2.80
N ARG A 110 -1.78 -3.34 3.18
CA ARG A 110 -2.32 -4.59 3.71
C ARG A 110 -2.42 -5.65 2.61
N ALA A 111 -3.07 -5.35 1.50
CA ALA A 111 -3.19 -6.31 0.40
C ALA A 111 -1.82 -6.68 -0.19
N LEU A 112 -0.88 -5.74 -0.21
CA LEU A 112 0.49 -6.03 -0.61
C LEU A 112 1.19 -6.96 0.40
N GLN A 113 1.01 -6.76 1.70
CA GLN A 113 1.51 -7.67 2.72
C GLN A 113 0.93 -9.08 2.54
N GLU A 114 -0.38 -9.20 2.38
CA GLU A 114 -1.06 -10.49 2.16
C GLU A 114 -0.55 -11.19 0.90
N TYR A 115 -0.33 -10.44 -0.18
CA TYR A 115 0.25 -10.99 -1.41
C TYR A 115 1.71 -11.45 -1.23
N ILE A 116 2.54 -10.70 -0.51
CA ILE A 116 3.91 -11.13 -0.17
C ILE A 116 3.87 -12.40 0.69
N LEU A 117 2.98 -12.48 1.68
CA LEU A 117 2.81 -13.65 2.53
C LEU A 117 2.30 -14.87 1.75
N LEU A 118 1.49 -14.66 0.72
CA LEU A 118 1.08 -15.73 -0.20
C LEU A 118 2.29 -16.33 -0.93
N ILE A 119 3.23 -15.49 -1.38
CA ILE A 119 4.50 -15.95 -1.97
C ILE A 119 5.33 -16.70 -0.93
N LEU A 120 5.42 -16.18 0.29
CA LEU A 120 6.21 -16.74 1.41
C LEU A 120 5.42 -17.69 2.33
N THR A 121 4.47 -18.44 1.78
CA THR A 121 3.72 -19.45 2.55
C THR A 121 4.65 -20.59 2.98
N ASP A 122 4.44 -21.20 4.14
CA ASP A 122 5.26 -22.33 4.63
C ASP A 122 5.39 -23.47 3.58
N ALA A 123 4.35 -23.71 2.77
CA ALA A 123 4.39 -24.65 1.65
C ALA A 123 5.40 -24.26 0.55
N HIS A 124 5.40 -22.99 0.14
CA HIS A 124 6.36 -22.47 -0.84
C HIS A 124 7.77 -22.43 -0.27
N ILE A 125 7.93 -22.12 1.02
CA ILE A 125 9.23 -22.20 1.70
C ILE A 125 9.75 -23.64 1.68
N GLY A 126 8.89 -24.64 1.92
CA GLY A 126 9.24 -26.06 1.80
C GLY A 126 9.74 -26.42 0.40
N VAL A 127 9.07 -25.91 -0.63
CA VAL A 127 9.51 -26.06 -2.04
C VAL A 127 10.88 -25.41 -2.26
N LEU A 128 11.08 -24.16 -1.84
CA LEU A 128 12.36 -23.45 -2.03
C LEU A 128 13.53 -24.17 -1.34
N ARG A 129 13.29 -24.75 -0.16
CA ARG A 129 14.28 -25.56 0.56
C ARG A 129 14.52 -26.92 -0.10
N HIS A 130 13.48 -27.55 -0.64
CA HIS A 130 13.58 -28.84 -1.32
C HIS A 130 14.39 -28.76 -2.63
N PHE A 131 14.14 -27.72 -3.43
CA PHE A 131 14.88 -27.51 -4.69
C PHE A 131 16.32 -27.06 -4.46
N GLY A 132 16.61 -26.37 -3.35
CA GLY A 132 17.99 -25.99 -2.96
C GLY A 132 18.67 -25.00 -3.92
N ASP A 133 17.91 -24.33 -4.77
CA ASP A 133 18.42 -23.35 -5.73
C ASP A 133 18.63 -21.99 -5.06
N GLU A 134 19.81 -21.82 -4.47
CA GLU A 134 20.11 -20.66 -3.64
C GLU A 134 20.19 -19.35 -4.43
N GLU A 135 20.55 -19.42 -5.71
CA GLU A 135 20.53 -18.26 -6.61
C GLU A 135 19.10 -17.73 -6.76
N LYS A 136 18.13 -18.61 -7.06
CA LYS A 136 16.72 -18.22 -7.18
C LYS A 136 16.12 -17.82 -5.84
N ASN A 137 16.46 -18.52 -4.77
CA ASN A 137 15.98 -18.19 -3.42
C ASN A 137 16.45 -16.79 -2.99
N SER A 138 17.71 -16.44 -3.26
CA SER A 138 18.26 -15.11 -2.98
C SER A 138 17.60 -14.03 -3.84
N ALA A 139 17.34 -14.31 -5.12
CA ALA A 139 16.64 -13.39 -6.00
C ALA A 139 15.19 -13.13 -5.52
N ILE A 140 14.46 -14.17 -5.11
CA ILE A 140 13.11 -14.02 -4.53
C ILE A 140 13.17 -13.14 -3.28
N ARG A 141 14.13 -13.37 -2.36
CA ARG A 141 14.30 -12.53 -1.17
C ARG A 141 14.59 -11.08 -1.54
N ALA A 142 15.43 -10.83 -2.53
CA ALA A 142 15.73 -9.48 -3.01
C ALA A 142 14.49 -8.78 -3.59
N GLU A 143 13.67 -9.50 -4.38
CA GLU A 143 12.41 -8.97 -4.90
C GLU A 143 11.39 -8.68 -3.79
N VAL A 144 11.29 -9.55 -2.78
CA VAL A 144 10.46 -9.29 -1.59
C VAL A 144 10.98 -8.06 -0.84
N MET A 145 12.29 -7.93 -0.61
CA MET A 145 12.88 -6.76 0.04
C MET A 145 12.56 -5.46 -0.71
N LYS A 146 12.60 -5.46 -2.05
CA LYS A 146 12.17 -4.30 -2.84
C LYS A 146 10.70 -3.96 -2.61
N ALA A 147 9.83 -4.97 -2.58
CA ALA A 147 8.39 -4.78 -2.32
C ALA A 147 8.14 -4.23 -0.90
N THR A 148 8.96 -4.62 0.09
CA THR A 148 8.84 -4.12 1.48
C THR A 148 9.03 -2.61 1.61
N HIS A 149 9.68 -1.94 0.65
CA HIS A 149 9.86 -0.49 0.67
C HIS A 149 8.53 0.27 0.75
N TRP A 150 7.50 -0.26 0.06
CA TRP A 150 6.15 0.31 -0.03
C TRP A 150 5.32 0.08 1.25
N LEU A 151 5.78 -0.77 2.17
CA LEU A 151 5.08 -1.12 3.40
C LEU A 151 5.57 -0.28 4.58
N GLY A 152 4.63 0.09 5.45
CA GLY A 152 4.93 0.60 6.78
C GLY A 152 5.61 -0.45 7.65
N ILE A 153 6.40 0.00 8.64
CA ILE A 153 7.15 -0.86 9.57
C ILE A 153 6.26 -1.89 10.26
N GLN A 154 5.00 -1.55 10.56
CA GLN A 154 4.01 -2.41 11.21
C GLN A 154 3.70 -3.72 10.46
N TYR A 155 3.98 -3.78 9.16
CA TYR A 155 3.74 -4.97 8.34
C TYR A 155 5.00 -5.81 8.12
N LEU A 156 6.18 -5.30 8.49
CA LEU A 156 7.46 -5.95 8.21
C LEU A 156 7.76 -7.11 9.15
N ASP A 157 7.27 -7.09 10.39
CA ASP A 157 7.58 -8.11 11.40
C ASP A 157 7.25 -9.52 10.92
N VAL A 158 6.05 -9.70 10.36
CA VAL A 158 5.56 -10.99 9.86
C VAL A 158 6.31 -11.41 8.60
N ILE A 159 6.61 -10.47 7.69
CA ILE A 159 7.35 -10.75 6.45
C ILE A 159 8.78 -11.17 6.78
N VAL A 160 9.45 -10.46 7.68
CA VAL A 160 10.82 -10.77 8.11
C VAL A 160 10.88 -12.14 8.76
N ALA A 161 9.92 -12.48 9.63
CA ALA A 161 9.84 -13.82 10.23
C ALA A 161 9.74 -14.93 9.18
N GLN A 162 8.93 -14.74 8.13
CA GLN A 162 8.82 -15.72 7.05
C GLN A 162 10.05 -15.75 6.13
N MET A 163 10.68 -14.60 5.86
CA MET A 163 11.94 -14.54 5.13
C MET A 163 13.07 -15.26 5.85
N LEU A 164 13.16 -15.15 7.17
CA LEU A 164 14.18 -15.83 7.97
C LEU A 164 14.04 -17.36 7.89
N LYS A 165 12.82 -17.89 7.74
CA LYS A 165 12.61 -19.34 7.53
C LYS A 165 13.08 -19.85 6.17
N THR A 166 13.30 -18.95 5.20
CA THR A 166 13.71 -19.33 3.84
C THR A 166 15.21 -19.58 3.71
N THR A 167 16.01 -19.21 4.72
CA THR A 167 17.46 -19.34 4.67
C THR A 167 18.04 -19.73 6.02
N ASP A 168 18.95 -20.70 6.01
CA ASP A 168 19.75 -21.08 7.18
C ASP A 168 21.12 -20.36 7.18
N ASP A 169 21.41 -19.53 6.17
CA ASP A 169 22.66 -18.79 6.04
C ASP A 169 22.69 -17.57 6.99
N ILE A 170 23.67 -17.56 7.89
CA ILE A 170 23.87 -16.53 8.91
C ILE A 170 24.10 -15.15 8.28
N ASP A 171 24.83 -15.06 7.16
CA ASP A 171 25.11 -13.77 6.52
C ASP A 171 23.84 -13.18 5.93
N GLN A 172 23.00 -14.01 5.30
CA GLN A 172 21.71 -13.58 4.75
C GLN A 172 20.70 -13.22 5.85
N GLN A 173 20.65 -14.00 6.93
CA GLN A 173 19.82 -13.66 8.10
C GLN A 173 20.25 -12.34 8.71
N ARG A 174 21.57 -12.08 8.79
CA ARG A 174 22.12 -10.81 9.26
C ARG A 174 21.71 -9.66 8.36
N ASP A 175 21.77 -9.83 7.04
CA ASP A 175 21.37 -8.79 6.09
C ASP A 175 19.88 -8.42 6.22
N ILE A 176 19.00 -9.43 6.36
CA ILE A 176 17.57 -9.24 6.61
C ILE A 176 17.35 -8.47 7.92
N TYR A 177 18.05 -8.84 8.99
CA TYR A 177 17.94 -8.17 10.28
C TYR A 177 18.47 -6.73 10.26
N GLN A 178 19.60 -6.49 9.59
CA GLN A 178 20.15 -5.15 9.41
C GLN A 178 19.20 -4.25 8.62
N PHE A 179 18.59 -4.79 7.57
CA PHE A 179 17.56 -4.09 6.80
C PHE A 179 16.36 -3.71 7.69
N TYR A 180 15.82 -4.66 8.45
CA TYR A 180 14.70 -4.41 9.37
C TYR A 180 15.03 -3.34 10.41
N LYS A 181 16.15 -3.47 11.10
CA LYS A 181 16.60 -2.51 12.12
C LYS A 181 16.86 -1.12 11.53
N GLY A 182 17.37 -1.05 10.31
CA GLY A 182 17.54 0.19 9.55
C GLY A 182 16.20 0.88 9.30
N ARG A 183 15.18 0.14 8.86
CA ARG A 183 13.81 0.64 8.64
C ARG A 183 13.15 1.10 9.94
N GLU A 184 13.33 0.36 11.03
CA GLU A 184 12.82 0.73 12.36
C GLU A 184 13.42 2.06 12.84
N LYS A 185 14.74 2.24 12.70
CA LYS A 185 15.42 3.49 13.05
C LYS A 185 14.93 4.66 12.21
N GLN A 186 14.76 4.47 10.90
CA GLN A 186 14.23 5.51 10.00
C GLN A 186 12.79 5.89 10.36
N ALA A 187 11.95 4.92 10.72
CA ALA A 187 10.57 5.18 11.15
C ALA A 187 10.54 6.04 12.43
N LYS A 188 11.35 5.69 13.44
CA LYS A 188 11.50 6.48 14.67
C LYS A 188 12.01 7.89 14.39
N GLN A 189 13.00 8.04 13.51
CA GLN A 189 13.50 9.36 13.10
C GLN A 189 12.43 10.22 12.44
N ARG A 190 11.63 9.66 11.53
CA ARG A 190 10.52 10.36 10.87
C ARG A 190 9.45 10.81 11.87
N GLN A 191 9.19 9.99 12.89
CA GLN A 191 8.23 10.33 13.96
C GLN A 191 8.76 11.45 14.88
N LEU A 192 10.06 11.49 15.16
CA LEU A 192 10.69 12.49 16.05
C LEU A 192 10.96 13.83 15.35
N LEU A 193 11.22 13.84 14.04
CA LEU A 193 11.55 15.03 13.25
C LEU A 193 10.59 16.23 13.47
N PRO A 194 9.25 16.07 13.40
CA PRO A 194 8.34 17.20 13.61
C PRO A 194 8.41 17.77 15.03
N LEU A 195 8.61 16.93 16.05
CA LEU A 195 8.74 17.38 17.44
C LEU A 195 10.00 18.22 17.63
N VAL A 196 11.12 17.79 17.02
CA VAL A 196 12.37 18.55 17.03
C VAL A 196 12.21 19.90 16.33
N ILE A 197 11.53 19.93 15.18
CA ILE A 197 11.24 21.18 14.46
C ILE A 197 10.40 22.11 15.35
N VAL A 198 9.34 21.59 15.99
CA VAL A 198 8.51 22.39 16.92
C VAL A 198 9.35 22.93 18.09
N LEU A 199 10.20 22.11 18.70
CA LEU A 199 11.09 22.56 19.78
C LEU A 199 12.05 23.67 19.33
N ILE A 200 12.64 23.54 18.14
CA ILE A 200 13.51 24.57 17.56
C ILE A 200 12.72 25.85 17.29
N THR A 201 11.50 25.75 16.75
CA THR A 201 10.66 26.94 16.51
C THR A 201 10.29 27.66 17.80
N ILE A 202 9.94 26.93 18.85
CA ILE A 202 9.65 27.51 20.17
C ILE A 202 10.89 28.22 20.72
N LEU A 203 12.07 27.59 20.63
CA LEU A 203 13.32 28.16 21.10
C LEU A 203 13.68 29.46 20.34
N LEU A 204 13.49 29.49 19.02
CA LEU A 204 13.67 30.70 18.21
C LEU A 204 12.67 31.80 18.60
N CYS A 205 11.40 31.47 18.84
CA CYS A 205 10.40 32.44 19.30
C CYS A 205 10.78 33.03 20.67
N VAL A 206 11.27 32.20 21.60
CA VAL A 206 11.72 32.66 22.92
C VAL A 206 12.95 33.58 22.79
N LEU A 207 13.92 33.22 21.96
CA LEU A 207 15.08 34.07 21.69
C LEU A 207 14.66 35.42 21.08
N MET A 208 13.77 35.42 20.08
CA MET A 208 13.25 36.65 19.50
C MET A 208 12.53 37.53 20.54
N TYR A 209 11.77 36.93 21.45
CA TYR A 209 11.09 37.66 22.51
C TYR A 209 12.09 38.37 23.44
N PHE A 210 13.13 37.67 23.91
CA PHE A 210 14.13 38.25 24.81
C PHE A 210 15.06 39.27 24.15
N TYR A 211 15.38 39.09 22.86
CA TYR A 211 16.27 40.00 22.12
C TYR A 211 15.54 41.16 21.43
N GLY A 212 14.23 41.06 21.20
CA GLY A 212 13.42 42.12 20.61
C GLY A 212 12.88 43.17 21.61
N THR A 213 13.05 42.95 22.91
CA THR A 213 12.61 43.86 23.99
C THR A 213 13.74 44.77 24.52
N LYS A 214 14.77 45.07 23.71
CA LYS A 214 15.84 46.03 24.03
C LYS A 214 15.84 47.20 23.07
#